data_AF-A0A5C4LAW4-F1
#
_entry.id   AF-A0A5C4LAW4-F1
#
_cell.length_a   1.000
_cell.length_b   1.000
_cell.length_c   1.000
_cell.angle_alpha   90.00
_cell.angle_beta   90.00
_cell.angle_gamma   90.00
#
_symmetry.space_group_name_H-M   'P 1'
#
loop_
_entity.id
_entity.type
_entity.pdbx_description
1 polymer ?
#
loop_
_entity_poly.entity_id
_entity_poly.type
_entity_poly.pdbx_seq_one_letter_code
_entity_poly.pdbx_strand_id
1 'polypeptide(L)'
;MADGPFAGLYLQRSNAGITISDGSFYFCAAPDRQDLSADRERVGEWETFTPVSEAAMLSHLAVAEKKRTGSPLVECDMMWGQAKIIASDPSVTIKDSCIYLPFTPDGTWGLFNTDGSPELDAFGNFVIYRQSTKTNLTADSIKEVADITNYMYVRYFNCHFGHFLVDTLPRLWMFRSAYSRKSKLLCHSDAPPSHWFRFPYIAEIMGRLGLTPDNFDVLDRPTRLRNVIIPRTSLLPQNSAHRCYAHFARDLFRDVLAGTIDSNNRPIYYSKTRLSIGVGCIANELEIEENLASRGVEIVYPETLPIVDQVKLMSERRFILGTAGSFLHASVFCPPRHMNILSMKRSVNANYHLIDRICESRTKYLYSPEAHTSPVPRKNFGEVIYMPNAPLVAKHLYDSLSL
;
A
#
# COMPACT_ATOMS: atom_id res chain seq x y z
N MET A 1 3.37 43.66 18.84
CA MET A 1 4.07 42.38 18.59
C MET A 1 5.40 42.73 17.97
N ALA A 2 6.48 42.36 18.65
CA ALA A 2 7.85 42.84 18.43
C ALA A 2 8.49 42.22 17.19
N ASP A 3 9.44 42.95 16.61
CA ASP A 3 10.39 42.46 15.61
C ASP A 3 11.14 41.23 16.18
N GLY A 4 11.23 40.14 15.40
CA GLY A 4 11.86 38.90 15.84
C GLY A 4 11.64 37.73 14.88
N PRO A 5 12.39 36.62 15.05
CA PRO A 5 12.32 35.47 14.16
C PRO A 5 10.97 34.76 14.24
N PHE A 6 10.22 34.76 13.15
CA PHE A 6 9.02 33.92 12.98
C PHE A 6 9.37 32.81 12.01
N ALA A 7 9.39 31.56 12.49
CA ALA A 7 9.75 30.38 11.68
C ALA A 7 11.09 30.51 10.94
N GLY A 8 12.07 31.21 11.51
CA GLY A 8 13.39 31.44 10.90
C GLY A 8 13.49 32.67 9.99
N LEU A 9 12.43 33.47 9.88
CA LEU A 9 12.39 34.70 9.08
C LEU A 9 12.33 35.95 9.96
N TYR A 10 12.99 37.03 9.52
CA TYR A 10 12.95 38.36 10.12
C TYR A 10 11.81 39.17 9.55
N LEU A 11 10.92 39.62 10.44
CA LEU A 11 9.82 40.53 10.11
C LEU A 11 10.15 41.92 10.62
N GLN A 12 10.02 42.93 9.75
CA GLN A 12 10.19 44.32 10.14
C GLN A 12 8.95 45.12 9.75
N ARG A 13 8.37 45.85 10.72
CA ARG A 13 7.22 46.73 10.50
C ARG A 13 7.65 48.16 10.18
N SER A 14 6.99 48.77 9.21
CA SER A 14 7.11 50.19 8.89
C SER A 14 5.73 50.81 8.64
N ASN A 15 5.68 52.13 8.45
CA ASN A 15 4.46 52.82 8.05
C ASN A 15 3.97 52.41 6.65
N ALA A 16 4.83 51.81 5.82
CA ALA A 16 4.50 51.35 4.48
C ALA A 16 3.97 49.90 4.46
N GLY A 17 4.18 49.12 5.52
CA GLY A 17 3.79 47.71 5.60
C GLY A 17 4.78 46.84 6.37
N ILE A 18 4.78 45.54 6.08
CA ILE A 18 5.68 44.54 6.68
C ILE A 18 6.66 44.06 5.62
N THR A 19 7.95 44.06 5.93
CA THR A 19 8.95 43.36 5.13
C THR A 19 9.32 42.03 5.78
N ILE A 20 9.67 41.05 4.96
CA ILE A 20 10.03 39.69 5.38
C ILE A 20 11.40 39.38 4.79
N SER A 21 12.33 38.86 5.59
CA SER A 21 13.68 38.49 5.15
C SER A 21 14.15 37.17 5.78
N ASP A 22 15.01 36.43 5.09
CA ASP A 22 15.72 35.26 5.65
C ASP A 22 17.06 35.62 6.32
N GLY A 23 17.39 36.90 6.40
CA GLY A 23 18.67 37.43 6.91
C GLY A 23 19.70 37.74 5.83
N SER A 24 19.51 37.25 4.60
CA SER A 24 20.34 37.58 3.43
C SER A 24 19.57 38.37 2.37
N PHE A 25 18.31 38.02 2.15
CA PHE A 25 17.45 38.64 1.15
C PHE A 25 16.06 38.96 1.69
N TYR A 26 15.38 39.93 1.08
CA TYR A 26 13.98 40.23 1.29
C TYR A 26 13.12 39.39 0.35
N PHE A 27 11.97 38.96 0.85
CA PHE A 27 10.92 38.35 0.05
C PHE A 27 10.25 39.39 -0.82
N CYS A 28 9.96 39.02 -2.07
CA CYS A 28 9.39 39.86 -3.11
C CYS A 28 8.21 39.13 -3.76
N ALA A 29 7.10 39.84 -3.97
CA ALA A 29 5.98 39.39 -4.79
C ALA A 29 5.81 40.34 -5.98
N ALA A 30 6.63 40.16 -7.02
CA ALA A 30 6.60 41.02 -8.19
C ALA A 30 5.33 40.77 -9.02
N PRO A 31 4.60 41.79 -9.51
CA PRO A 31 3.34 41.62 -10.23
C PRO A 31 3.43 40.80 -11.53
N ASP A 32 4.63 40.74 -12.11
CA ASP A 32 4.95 40.01 -13.34
C ASP A 32 5.37 38.56 -13.10
N ARG A 33 5.64 38.18 -11.85
CA ARG A 33 5.96 36.80 -11.49
C ARG A 33 4.85 36.21 -10.63
N GLN A 34 4.34 35.05 -11.01
CA GLN A 34 3.33 34.32 -10.24
C GLN A 34 3.95 33.58 -9.04
N ASP A 35 5.09 34.04 -8.52
CA ASP A 35 5.84 33.42 -7.44
C ASP A 35 6.25 34.44 -6.36
N LEU A 36 6.68 33.90 -5.22
CA LEU A 36 7.27 34.64 -4.12
C LEU A 36 8.75 34.25 -4.07
N SER A 37 9.66 35.21 -4.28
CA SER A 37 11.11 34.97 -4.29
C SER A 37 11.80 35.69 -3.14
N ALA A 38 12.83 35.07 -2.54
CA ALA A 38 13.70 35.69 -1.54
C ALA A 38 15.06 36.01 -2.16
N ASP A 39 15.11 36.97 -3.08
CA ASP A 39 16.29 37.29 -3.89
C ASP A 39 16.62 38.80 -3.95
N ARG A 40 15.96 39.61 -3.11
CA ARG A 40 16.12 41.07 -3.14
C ARG A 40 17.02 41.57 -2.02
N GLU A 41 18.06 42.32 -2.37
CA GLU A 41 18.97 42.93 -1.38
C GLU A 41 18.43 44.25 -0.80
N ARG A 42 17.36 44.81 -1.39
CA ARG A 42 16.80 46.10 -1.00
C ARG A 42 15.27 46.03 -0.96
N VAL A 43 14.69 46.80 -0.04
CA VAL A 43 13.24 46.96 0.09
C VAL A 43 12.74 47.99 -0.92
N GLY A 44 11.77 47.60 -1.74
CA GLY A 44 10.95 48.46 -2.57
C GLY A 44 9.46 48.19 -2.35
N GLU A 45 8.67 48.52 -3.36
CA GLU A 45 7.21 48.36 -3.33
C GLU A 45 6.79 46.88 -3.24
N TRP A 46 7.51 45.98 -3.91
CA TRP A 46 7.11 44.57 -4.04
C TRP A 46 7.61 43.67 -2.91
N GLU A 47 8.50 44.20 -2.07
CA GLU A 47 9.01 43.55 -0.85
C GLU A 47 8.23 43.98 0.40
N THR A 48 7.22 44.84 0.22
CA THR A 48 6.40 45.39 1.29
C THR A 48 5.01 44.77 1.26
N PHE A 49 4.67 43.99 2.30
CA PHE A 49 3.41 43.27 2.42
C PHE A 49 2.44 43.98 3.34
N THR A 50 1.18 44.05 2.94
CA THR A 50 0.10 44.56 3.80
C THR A 50 -0.52 43.40 4.58
N PRO A 51 -0.48 43.40 5.91
CA PRO A 51 -1.18 42.40 6.71
C PRO A 51 -2.69 42.54 6.51
N VAL A 52 -3.36 41.42 6.21
CA VAL A 52 -4.81 41.34 6.09
C VAL A 52 -5.39 40.57 7.27
N SER A 53 -6.68 40.78 7.57
CA SER A 53 -7.38 39.92 8.52
C SER A 53 -7.51 38.50 7.97
N GLU A 54 -7.69 37.51 8.84
CA GLU A 54 -7.91 36.12 8.44
C GLU A 54 -9.12 35.98 7.49
N ALA A 55 -10.21 36.69 7.78
CA ALA A 55 -11.40 36.71 6.91
C ALA A 55 -11.09 37.26 5.50
N ALA A 56 -10.29 38.32 5.41
CA ALA A 56 -9.88 38.88 4.12
C ALA A 56 -8.94 37.94 3.37
N MET A 57 -7.99 37.29 4.07
CA MET A 57 -7.12 36.26 3.50
C MET A 57 -7.93 35.11 2.88
N LEU A 58 -8.89 34.57 3.63
CA LEU A 58 -9.78 33.51 3.14
C LEU A 58 -10.60 33.95 1.92
N SER A 59 -11.06 35.20 1.89
CA SER A 59 -11.75 35.77 0.73
C SER A 59 -10.85 35.88 -0.50
N HIS A 60 -9.59 36.30 -0.33
CA HIS A 60 -8.61 36.39 -1.42
C HIS A 60 -8.26 35.01 -1.98
N LEU A 61 -8.09 34.02 -1.11
CA LEU A 61 -7.87 32.62 -1.50
C LEU A 61 -9.05 32.08 -2.32
N ALA A 62 -10.29 32.29 -1.87
CA ALA A 62 -11.49 31.86 -2.61
C ALA A 62 -11.60 32.50 -4.01
N VAL A 63 -11.15 33.75 -4.20
CA VAL A 63 -11.11 34.40 -5.51
C VAL A 63 -9.99 33.83 -6.39
N ALA A 64 -8.81 33.58 -5.83
CA ALA A 64 -7.70 32.94 -6.54
C ALA A 64 -8.07 31.50 -6.98
N GLU A 65 -8.77 30.76 -6.12
CA GLU A 65 -9.31 29.43 -6.43
C GLU A 65 -10.29 29.45 -7.60
N LYS A 66 -11.21 30.44 -7.64
CA LYS A 66 -12.13 30.61 -8.78
C LYS A 66 -11.41 30.93 -10.10
N LYS A 67 -10.19 31.49 -10.05
CA LYS A 67 -9.38 31.81 -11.22
C LYS A 67 -8.51 30.63 -11.69
N ARG A 68 -8.37 29.56 -10.90
CA ARG A 68 -7.67 28.35 -11.35
C ARG A 68 -8.51 27.58 -12.35
N THR A 69 -7.97 27.43 -13.56
CA THR A 69 -8.64 26.80 -14.70
C THR A 69 -8.20 25.35 -14.94
N GLY A 70 -7.23 24.83 -14.18
CA GLY A 70 -6.73 23.47 -14.27
C GLY A 70 -7.36 22.52 -13.25
N SER A 71 -7.45 21.23 -13.59
CA SER A 71 -7.82 20.20 -12.61
C SER A 71 -6.78 20.14 -11.48
N PRO A 72 -7.20 20.13 -10.19
CA PRO A 72 -6.27 19.94 -9.06
C PRO A 72 -5.65 18.53 -9.04
N LEU A 73 -6.21 17.60 -9.82
CA LEU A 73 -5.82 16.20 -9.87
C LEU A 73 -5.52 15.77 -11.30
N VAL A 74 -4.42 15.05 -11.46
CA VAL A 74 -4.00 14.44 -12.73
C VAL A 74 -3.91 12.94 -12.54
N GLU A 75 -4.22 12.16 -13.57
CA GLU A 75 -4.05 10.72 -13.53
C GLU A 75 -2.58 10.34 -13.42
N CYS A 76 -2.26 9.38 -12.54
CA CYS A 76 -0.94 8.80 -12.42
C CYS A 76 -0.62 8.05 -13.71
N ASP A 77 0.44 8.47 -14.39
CA ASP A 77 0.93 7.87 -15.64
C ASP A 77 2.24 7.10 -15.45
N MET A 78 2.77 7.07 -14.22
CA MET A 78 3.93 6.29 -13.84
C MET A 78 3.54 5.17 -12.88
N MET A 79 4.23 4.03 -13.03
CA MET A 79 4.24 2.98 -12.01
C MET A 79 5.69 2.61 -11.75
N TRP A 80 6.04 2.31 -10.51
CA TRP A 80 7.27 1.57 -10.25
C TRP A 80 6.98 0.07 -10.42
N GLY A 81 7.96 -0.72 -10.84
CA GLY A 81 7.77 -2.14 -11.12
C GLY A 81 7.10 -2.42 -12.48
N GLN A 82 6.59 -3.64 -12.64
CA GLN A 82 5.90 -4.13 -13.85
C GLN A 82 4.56 -4.78 -13.48
N ALA A 83 3.58 -4.73 -14.39
CA ALA A 83 2.25 -5.27 -14.19
C ALA A 83 1.85 -6.30 -15.28
N LYS A 84 2.60 -7.40 -15.40
CA LYS A 84 2.37 -8.45 -16.40
C LYS A 84 1.28 -9.44 -15.96
N ILE A 85 0.28 -9.68 -16.81
CA ILE A 85 -0.76 -10.68 -16.54
C ILE A 85 -0.47 -11.97 -17.29
N ILE A 86 -0.62 -13.09 -16.59
CA ILE A 86 -0.39 -14.44 -17.12
C ILE A 86 -1.69 -15.24 -17.02
N ALA A 87 -2.12 -15.82 -18.14
CA ALA A 87 -3.39 -16.54 -18.21
C ALA A 87 -3.31 -17.96 -17.63
N SER A 88 -2.19 -18.66 -17.86
CA SER A 88 -1.95 -20.00 -17.33
C SER A 88 -1.73 -19.98 -15.83
N ASP A 89 -1.98 -21.10 -15.16
CA ASP A 89 -1.62 -21.27 -13.75
C ASP A 89 -0.08 -21.26 -13.56
N PRO A 90 0.41 -20.89 -12.37
CA PRO A 90 1.83 -21.00 -12.04
C PRO A 90 2.33 -22.45 -12.13
N SER A 91 3.61 -22.65 -12.45
CA SER A 91 4.21 -23.98 -12.39
C SER A 91 4.34 -24.49 -10.96
N VAL A 92 4.44 -25.81 -10.84
CA VAL A 92 4.56 -26.52 -9.58
C VAL A 92 5.74 -27.47 -9.70
N THR A 93 6.70 -27.33 -8.81
CA THR A 93 7.86 -28.21 -8.73
C THR A 93 7.67 -29.19 -7.59
N ILE A 94 7.98 -30.46 -7.82
CA ILE A 94 7.95 -31.52 -6.80
C ILE A 94 9.38 -32.01 -6.60
N LYS A 95 9.83 -32.09 -5.35
CA LYS A 95 11.15 -32.56 -4.96
C LYS A 95 11.04 -33.73 -4.00
N ASP A 96 11.67 -34.84 -4.36
CA ASP A 96 11.75 -36.00 -3.45
C ASP A 96 12.67 -35.72 -2.26
N SER A 97 13.68 -34.86 -2.44
CA SER A 97 14.60 -34.42 -1.39
C SER A 97 15.10 -33.00 -1.64
N CYS A 98 15.14 -32.19 -0.60
CA CYS A 98 15.75 -30.85 -0.61
C CYS A 98 16.20 -30.46 0.80
N ILE A 99 16.86 -29.32 0.91
CA ILE A 99 17.36 -28.74 2.15
C ILE A 99 16.58 -27.48 2.47
N TYR A 100 16.13 -27.35 3.69
CA TYR A 100 15.59 -26.11 4.24
C TYR A 100 16.64 -25.45 5.14
N LEU A 101 16.95 -24.18 4.87
CA LEU A 101 17.79 -23.35 5.72
C LEU A 101 16.89 -22.32 6.43
N PRO A 102 16.82 -22.30 7.77
CA PRO A 102 15.95 -21.43 8.55
C PRO A 102 16.12 -19.96 8.23
N PHE A 103 15.04 -19.19 8.43
CA PHE A 103 15.05 -17.76 8.23
C PHE A 103 16.14 -17.08 9.06
N THR A 104 16.89 -16.17 8.43
CA THR A 104 17.74 -15.20 9.11
C THR A 104 17.49 -13.80 8.52
N PRO A 105 17.49 -12.73 9.34
CA PRO A 105 17.32 -11.36 8.83
C PRO A 105 18.44 -10.88 7.92
N ASP A 106 19.63 -11.48 8.08
CA ASP A 106 20.80 -11.27 7.24
C ASP A 106 21.45 -12.65 6.98
N GLY A 107 21.70 -12.99 5.72
CA GLY A 107 22.41 -14.22 5.36
C GLY A 107 21.60 -15.21 4.52
N THR A 108 22.02 -16.47 4.54
CA THR A 108 21.51 -17.51 3.65
C THR A 108 20.40 -18.31 4.31
N TRP A 109 19.21 -18.21 3.72
CA TRP A 109 18.02 -18.96 4.14
C TRP A 109 17.15 -19.25 2.91
N GLY A 110 16.25 -20.22 3.01
CA GLY A 110 15.39 -20.62 1.90
C GLY A 110 15.41 -22.13 1.67
N LEU A 111 15.03 -22.51 0.45
CA LEU A 111 15.02 -23.90 0.01
C LEU A 111 16.13 -24.14 -1.01
N PHE A 112 16.88 -25.22 -0.84
CA PHE A 112 18.04 -25.57 -1.64
C PHE A 112 17.95 -27.02 -2.10
N ASN A 113 18.51 -27.33 -3.26
CA ASN A 113 18.72 -28.69 -3.72
C ASN A 113 19.72 -29.42 -2.81
N THR A 114 19.83 -30.74 -2.97
CA THR A 114 20.72 -31.57 -2.14
C THR A 114 22.20 -31.23 -2.30
N ASP A 115 22.58 -30.60 -3.42
CA ASP A 115 23.94 -30.11 -3.69
C ASP A 115 24.21 -28.69 -3.17
N GLY A 116 23.23 -28.05 -2.53
CA GLY A 116 23.33 -26.68 -2.01
C GLY A 116 23.00 -25.59 -3.03
N SER A 117 22.65 -25.92 -4.28
CA SER A 117 22.15 -24.92 -5.24
C SER A 117 20.74 -24.42 -4.85
N PRO A 118 20.39 -23.15 -5.08
CA PRO A 118 19.08 -22.62 -4.70
C PRO A 118 17.96 -23.22 -5.55
N GLU A 119 16.83 -23.57 -4.92
CA GLU A 119 15.63 -24.00 -5.64
C GLU A 119 14.83 -22.80 -6.16
N LEU A 120 15.00 -22.47 -7.45
CA LEU A 120 14.54 -21.21 -8.03
C LEU A 120 13.02 -20.97 -7.93
N ASP A 121 12.19 -22.01 -7.95
CA ASP A 121 10.73 -21.85 -7.79
C ASP A 121 10.33 -21.51 -6.33
N ALA A 122 11.20 -21.81 -5.37
CA ALA A 122 11.05 -21.40 -3.98
C ALA A 122 11.35 -19.91 -3.77
N PHE A 123 12.19 -19.32 -4.62
CA PHE A 123 12.51 -17.89 -4.57
C PHE A 123 11.53 -17.06 -5.41
N GLY A 124 11.30 -15.82 -5.01
CA GLY A 124 10.64 -14.82 -5.86
C GLY A 124 11.69 -13.93 -6.51
N ASN A 125 11.28 -12.99 -7.37
CA ASN A 125 12.20 -12.04 -8.02
C ASN A 125 12.76 -10.96 -7.09
N PHE A 126 12.38 -10.94 -5.81
CA PHE A 126 12.83 -9.96 -4.84
C PHE A 126 13.54 -10.63 -3.67
N VAL A 127 14.70 -10.06 -3.34
CA VAL A 127 15.44 -10.34 -2.12
C VAL A 127 14.65 -9.74 -0.97
N ILE A 128 14.22 -10.60 -0.05
CA ILE A 128 13.58 -10.19 1.20
C ILE A 128 14.66 -10.29 2.29
N TYR A 129 14.78 -9.30 3.18
CA TYR A 129 15.73 -9.33 4.31
C TYR A 129 17.16 -9.72 3.92
N ARG A 130 17.73 -9.05 2.91
CA ARG A 130 19.11 -9.29 2.41
C ARG A 130 19.46 -10.78 2.22
N GLN A 131 18.46 -11.59 1.88
CA GLN A 131 18.58 -13.03 1.63
C GLN A 131 19.71 -13.31 0.63
N SER A 132 20.66 -14.14 1.05
CA SER A 132 21.66 -14.75 0.19
C SER A 132 21.15 -16.11 -0.30
N THR A 133 21.49 -16.45 -1.54
CA THR A 133 21.24 -17.76 -2.15
C THR A 133 22.50 -18.61 -2.24
N LYS A 134 23.60 -18.20 -1.59
CA LYS A 134 24.89 -18.91 -1.61
C LYS A 134 25.08 -19.69 -0.32
N THR A 135 25.37 -20.98 -0.43
CA THR A 135 25.73 -21.85 0.70
C THR A 135 26.78 -22.87 0.28
N ASN A 136 27.59 -23.34 1.24
CA ASN A 136 28.47 -24.49 1.07
C ASN A 136 27.86 -25.77 1.69
N LEU A 137 26.66 -25.68 2.28
CA LEU A 137 25.97 -26.82 2.86
C LEU A 137 25.35 -27.68 1.76
N THR A 138 25.58 -28.99 1.86
CA THR A 138 24.89 -30.02 1.07
C THR A 138 24.03 -30.87 2.00
N ALA A 139 23.26 -31.80 1.44
CA ALA A 139 22.41 -32.69 2.22
C ALA A 139 23.25 -33.59 3.14
N ASP A 140 24.47 -33.95 2.74
CA ASP A 140 25.37 -34.80 3.54
C ASP A 140 25.91 -34.05 4.77
N SER A 141 26.00 -32.72 4.70
CA SER A 141 26.41 -31.87 5.81
C SER A 141 25.29 -31.68 6.86
N ILE A 142 24.07 -32.11 6.58
CA ILE A 142 22.89 -31.90 7.43
C ILE A 142 22.40 -33.22 7.97
N LYS A 143 22.51 -33.39 9.29
CA LYS A 143 22.07 -34.60 10.01
C LYS A 143 20.57 -34.63 10.25
N GLU A 144 19.95 -33.47 10.43
CA GLU A 144 18.53 -33.34 10.72
C GLU A 144 17.69 -33.73 9.50
N VAL A 145 16.67 -34.58 9.73
CA VAL A 145 15.68 -34.97 8.73
C VAL A 145 14.32 -34.69 9.32
N ALA A 146 13.46 -33.99 8.59
CA ALA A 146 12.13 -33.67 9.09
C ALA A 146 11.30 -34.94 9.34
N ASP A 147 10.61 -34.98 10.49
CA ASP A 147 9.67 -36.05 10.85
C ASP A 147 8.47 -36.11 9.89
N ILE A 148 8.08 -34.96 9.34
CA ILE A 148 6.98 -34.84 8.39
C ILE A 148 7.46 -35.24 7.00
N THR A 149 6.69 -36.14 6.38
CA THR A 149 7.04 -36.73 5.07
C THR A 149 6.61 -35.89 3.87
N ASN A 150 5.60 -35.02 4.01
CA ASN A 150 5.05 -34.23 2.90
C ASN A 150 4.87 -32.77 3.29
N TYR A 151 5.51 -31.88 2.53
CA TYR A 151 5.40 -30.44 2.71
C TYR A 151 4.88 -29.75 1.45
N MET A 152 4.16 -28.66 1.64
CA MET A 152 3.93 -27.65 0.61
C MET A 152 4.61 -26.35 1.06
N TYR A 153 5.50 -25.82 0.23
CA TYR A 153 6.33 -24.69 0.57
C TYR A 153 5.64 -23.36 0.29
N VAL A 154 5.51 -22.52 1.32
CA VAL A 154 4.81 -21.22 1.30
C VAL A 154 5.79 -20.03 1.33
N ARG A 155 7.10 -20.27 1.51
CA ARG A 155 8.14 -19.23 1.65
C ARG A 155 7.95 -18.40 2.94
N TYR A 156 8.30 -17.12 2.92
CA TYR A 156 8.27 -16.26 4.09
C TYR A 156 6.83 -15.85 4.43
N PHE A 157 6.44 -16.08 5.68
CA PHE A 157 5.11 -15.74 6.18
C PHE A 157 5.13 -14.30 6.73
N ASN A 158 4.57 -13.35 5.96
CA ASN A 158 4.57 -11.93 6.34
C ASN A 158 3.24 -11.54 6.99
N CYS A 159 3.29 -11.13 8.26
CA CYS A 159 2.10 -10.73 9.02
C CYS A 159 1.68 -9.26 8.86
N HIS A 160 2.34 -8.50 7.98
CA HIS A 160 1.87 -7.16 7.62
C HIS A 160 0.75 -7.27 6.58
N PHE A 161 -0.41 -6.65 6.81
CA PHE A 161 -1.64 -6.82 6.03
C PHE A 161 -1.43 -6.81 4.51
N GLY A 162 -0.77 -5.78 3.98
CA GLY A 162 -0.54 -5.68 2.54
C GLY A 162 0.36 -6.79 2.01
N HIS A 163 1.42 -7.13 2.74
CA HIS A 163 2.38 -8.17 2.36
C HIS A 163 1.79 -9.57 2.50
N PHE A 164 0.95 -9.81 3.51
CA PHE A 164 0.21 -11.07 3.60
C PHE A 164 -0.60 -11.32 2.32
N LEU A 165 -1.30 -10.30 1.80
CA LEU A 165 -2.13 -10.41 0.61
C LEU A 165 -1.35 -10.47 -0.71
N VAL A 166 -0.09 -9.98 -0.79
CA VAL A 166 0.66 -9.97 -2.05
C VAL A 166 1.90 -10.89 -2.06
N ASP A 167 2.36 -11.35 -0.90
CA ASP A 167 3.54 -12.22 -0.76
C ASP A 167 3.17 -13.63 -0.28
N THR A 168 2.35 -13.74 0.77
CA THR A 168 2.07 -15.02 1.45
C THR A 168 0.86 -15.73 0.86
N LEU A 169 -0.31 -15.08 0.86
CA LEU A 169 -1.57 -15.65 0.37
C LEU A 169 -1.52 -16.16 -1.08
N PRO A 170 -0.85 -15.48 -2.04
CA PRO A 170 -0.79 -15.96 -3.42
C PRO A 170 0.01 -17.26 -3.60
N ARG A 171 0.71 -17.79 -2.59
CA ARG A 171 1.31 -19.14 -2.65
C ARG A 171 0.35 -20.26 -2.29
N LEU A 172 -0.82 -19.91 -1.77
CA LEU A 172 -1.86 -20.87 -1.37
C LEU A 172 -2.89 -21.13 -2.47
N TRP A 173 -2.68 -20.64 -3.69
CA TRP A 173 -3.62 -20.79 -4.81
C TRP A 173 -4.00 -22.26 -5.11
N MET A 174 -3.09 -23.20 -4.84
CA MET A 174 -3.34 -24.65 -4.99
C MET A 174 -4.04 -25.31 -3.80
N PHE A 175 -4.28 -24.59 -2.71
CA PHE A 175 -4.77 -25.13 -1.43
C PHE A 175 -6.27 -25.48 -1.48
N ARG A 176 -6.71 -26.08 -2.58
CA ARG A 176 -8.00 -26.77 -2.75
C ARG A 176 -7.84 -28.14 -3.43
N SER A 177 -6.63 -28.51 -3.86
CA SER A 177 -6.33 -29.84 -4.39
C SER A 177 -6.35 -30.89 -3.27
N ALA A 178 -6.74 -32.13 -3.60
CA ALA A 178 -6.75 -33.23 -2.62
C ALA A 178 -5.36 -33.55 -2.04
N TYR A 179 -4.30 -33.20 -2.78
CA TYR A 179 -2.91 -33.44 -2.40
C TYR A 179 -2.39 -32.41 -1.38
N SER A 180 -2.76 -31.12 -1.52
CA SER A 180 -2.30 -30.07 -0.60
C SER A 180 -2.85 -30.23 0.84
N ARG A 181 -4.01 -30.87 1.02
CA ARG A 181 -4.62 -31.07 2.35
C ARG A 181 -3.91 -32.11 3.22
N LYS A 182 -3.03 -32.94 2.64
CA LYS A 182 -2.25 -33.96 3.37
C LYS A 182 -0.84 -33.51 3.74
N SER A 183 -0.43 -32.33 3.28
CA SER A 183 0.91 -31.77 3.53
C SER A 183 0.85 -30.72 4.64
N LYS A 184 1.93 -30.61 5.41
CA LYS A 184 2.15 -29.44 6.27
C LYS A 184 2.62 -28.25 5.43
N LEU A 185 2.21 -27.04 5.80
CA LEU A 185 2.60 -25.80 5.14
C LEU A 185 3.93 -25.31 5.71
N LEU A 186 5.01 -25.51 4.95
CA LEU A 186 6.35 -25.13 5.37
C LEU A 186 6.61 -23.64 5.07
N CYS A 187 6.96 -22.90 6.13
CA CYS A 187 7.17 -21.46 6.06
C CYS A 187 8.52 -21.05 6.67
N HIS A 188 9.00 -19.89 6.24
CA HIS A 188 10.06 -19.13 6.92
C HIS A 188 9.42 -18.01 7.72
N SER A 189 9.85 -17.81 8.97
CA SER A 189 9.40 -16.68 9.79
C SER A 189 10.32 -16.49 11.00
N ASP A 190 10.28 -15.30 11.57
CA ASP A 190 10.83 -14.96 12.89
C ASP A 190 9.86 -15.25 14.05
N ALA A 191 8.62 -15.63 13.74
CA ALA A 191 7.59 -15.95 14.73
C ALA A 191 6.92 -17.30 14.44
N PRO A 192 6.44 -18.02 15.47
CA PRO A 192 5.74 -19.29 15.27
C PRO A 192 4.32 -19.07 14.71
N PRO A 193 3.71 -20.11 14.10
CA PRO A 193 2.35 -20.01 13.55
C PRO A 193 1.29 -19.48 14.51
N SER A 194 1.37 -19.85 15.79
CA SER A 194 0.42 -19.38 16.82
C SER A 194 0.45 -17.85 17.01
N HIS A 195 1.56 -17.18 16.67
CA HIS A 195 1.63 -15.72 16.67
C HIS A 195 0.87 -15.11 15.48
N TRP A 196 1.01 -15.69 14.28
CA TRP A 196 0.37 -15.17 13.06
C TRP A 196 -1.16 -15.18 13.16
N PHE A 197 -1.73 -16.21 13.79
CA PHE A 197 -3.18 -16.33 14.00
C PHE A 197 -3.73 -15.37 15.07
N ARG A 198 -2.89 -14.56 15.73
CA ARG A 198 -3.35 -13.45 16.59
C ARG A 198 -3.83 -12.26 15.76
N PHE A 199 -3.42 -12.16 14.50
CA PHE A 199 -3.90 -11.14 13.58
C PHE A 199 -5.27 -11.56 13.03
N PRO A 200 -6.37 -10.83 13.33
CA PRO A 200 -7.73 -11.30 13.02
C PRO A 200 -7.96 -11.59 11.53
N TYR A 201 -7.39 -10.78 10.65
CA TYR A 201 -7.52 -10.99 9.21
C TYR A 201 -6.80 -12.25 8.71
N ILE A 202 -5.68 -12.64 9.34
CA ILE A 202 -4.96 -13.88 9.01
C ILE A 202 -5.78 -15.07 9.49
N ALA A 203 -6.25 -15.03 10.74
CA ALA A 203 -7.09 -16.09 11.30
C ALA A 203 -8.35 -16.33 10.47
N GLU A 204 -9.02 -15.26 10.04
CA GLU A 204 -10.22 -15.33 9.20
C GLU A 204 -9.92 -15.92 7.81
N ILE A 205 -8.91 -15.39 7.10
CA ILE A 205 -8.55 -15.86 5.75
C ILE A 205 -8.09 -17.32 5.77
N MET A 206 -7.25 -17.69 6.75
CA MET A 206 -6.76 -19.06 6.91
C MET A 206 -7.88 -20.00 7.38
N GLY A 207 -8.75 -19.55 8.29
CA GLY A 207 -9.91 -20.31 8.74
C GLY A 207 -10.86 -20.68 7.60
N ARG A 208 -11.06 -19.77 6.63
CA ARG A 208 -11.82 -20.03 5.39
C ARG A 208 -11.19 -21.09 4.48
N LEU A 209 -9.89 -21.35 4.62
CA LEU A 209 -9.19 -22.48 3.99
C LEU A 209 -9.26 -23.78 4.81
N GLY A 210 -9.88 -23.74 6.00
CA GLY A 210 -9.83 -24.83 6.97
C GLY A 210 -8.45 -24.99 7.62
N LEU A 211 -7.65 -23.91 7.66
CA LEU A 211 -6.30 -23.90 8.21
C LEU A 211 -6.29 -23.34 9.64
N THR A 212 -5.48 -23.97 10.47
CA THR A 212 -5.18 -23.64 11.86
C THR A 212 -3.65 -23.51 12.02
N PRO A 213 -3.14 -22.97 13.15
CA PRO A 213 -1.69 -22.93 13.41
C PRO A 213 -1.01 -24.29 13.22
N ASP A 214 -1.68 -25.39 13.57
CA ASP A 214 -1.15 -26.74 13.49
C ASP A 214 -0.93 -27.22 12.04
N ASN A 215 -1.50 -26.55 11.03
CA ASN A 215 -1.24 -26.90 9.65
C ASN A 215 0.12 -26.40 9.15
N PHE A 216 0.75 -25.48 9.88
CA PHE A 216 2.00 -24.83 9.49
C PHE A 216 3.19 -25.40 10.25
N ASP A 217 4.36 -25.28 9.63
CA ASP A 217 5.62 -25.65 10.23
C ASP A 217 6.69 -24.59 9.92
N VAL A 218 7.52 -24.31 10.91
CA VAL A 218 8.66 -23.39 10.82
C VAL A 218 9.84 -24.08 11.50
N LEU A 219 10.77 -24.57 10.70
CA LEU A 219 11.93 -25.28 11.21
C LEU A 219 13.00 -24.29 11.68
N ASP A 220 13.62 -24.57 12.82
CA ASP A 220 14.58 -23.69 13.51
C ASP A 220 16.05 -24.02 13.19
N ARG A 221 16.31 -25.12 12.49
CA ARG A 221 17.64 -25.61 12.11
C ARG A 221 17.70 -26.08 10.66
N PRO A 222 18.89 -26.07 10.02
CA PRO A 222 19.08 -26.69 8.71
C PRO A 222 18.55 -28.12 8.70
N THR A 223 17.61 -28.42 7.81
CA THR A 223 16.85 -29.67 7.84
C THR A 223 16.71 -30.26 6.45
N ARG A 224 16.90 -31.57 6.32
CA ARG A 224 16.58 -32.31 5.10
C ARG A 224 15.11 -32.63 5.05
N LEU A 225 14.49 -32.35 3.92
CA LEU A 225 13.08 -32.59 3.68
C LEU A 225 12.88 -33.71 2.68
N ARG A 226 11.74 -34.39 2.78
CA ARG A 226 11.25 -35.35 1.79
C ARG A 226 9.95 -34.84 1.18
N ASN A 227 9.69 -35.17 -0.08
CA ASN A 227 8.46 -34.87 -0.84
C ASN A 227 7.93 -33.45 -0.60
N VAL A 228 8.63 -32.46 -1.17
CA VAL A 228 8.26 -31.05 -1.07
C VAL A 228 7.60 -30.59 -2.37
N ILE A 229 6.39 -30.06 -2.23
CA ILE A 229 5.66 -29.39 -3.31
C ILE A 229 5.98 -27.90 -3.23
N ILE A 230 6.41 -27.34 -4.33
CA ILE A 230 6.87 -25.96 -4.43
C ILE A 230 6.03 -25.27 -5.50
N PRO A 231 4.87 -24.71 -5.13
CA PRO A 231 4.12 -23.86 -6.04
C PRO A 231 4.87 -22.55 -6.25
N ARG A 232 5.03 -22.14 -7.52
CA ARG A 232 5.31 -20.73 -7.79
C ARG A 232 4.13 -19.88 -7.33
N THR A 233 4.43 -18.66 -6.90
CA THR A 233 3.40 -17.71 -6.44
C THR A 233 2.46 -17.31 -7.59
N SER A 234 1.16 -17.19 -7.31
CA SER A 234 0.18 -16.68 -8.28
C SER A 234 0.20 -15.16 -8.40
N LEU A 235 0.90 -14.46 -7.50
CA LEU A 235 1.23 -13.04 -7.62
C LEU A 235 2.68 -12.84 -7.20
N LEU A 236 3.48 -12.32 -8.11
CA LEU A 236 4.84 -11.87 -7.85
C LEU A 236 4.83 -10.34 -7.76
N PRO A 237 5.02 -9.77 -6.56
CA PRO A 237 4.88 -8.33 -6.36
C PRO A 237 5.69 -7.53 -7.36
N GLN A 238 5.16 -6.41 -7.82
CA GLN A 238 5.83 -5.45 -8.69
C GLN A 238 6.34 -6.05 -10.01
N ASN A 239 5.80 -7.20 -10.43
CA ASN A 239 6.23 -7.89 -11.64
C ASN A 239 5.07 -8.52 -12.44
N SER A 240 4.40 -9.51 -11.85
CA SER A 240 3.42 -10.32 -12.57
C SER A 240 2.35 -10.93 -11.67
N ALA A 241 1.18 -11.25 -12.26
CA ALA A 241 0.10 -11.95 -11.58
C ALA A 241 -0.60 -12.93 -12.53
N HIS A 242 -1.02 -14.06 -11.98
CA HIS A 242 -1.78 -15.10 -12.64
C HIS A 242 -3.28 -14.95 -12.34
N ARG A 243 -4.13 -15.18 -13.33
CA ARG A 243 -5.60 -15.06 -13.14
C ARG A 243 -6.15 -16.00 -12.08
N CYS A 244 -5.50 -17.14 -11.85
CA CYS A 244 -5.89 -18.06 -10.78
C CYS A 244 -5.89 -17.41 -9.40
N TYR A 245 -5.10 -16.34 -9.17
CA TYR A 245 -5.08 -15.67 -7.87
C TYR A 245 -6.42 -15.02 -7.53
N ALA A 246 -7.00 -14.27 -8.48
CA ALA A 246 -8.30 -13.65 -8.29
C ALA A 246 -9.42 -14.70 -8.16
N HIS A 247 -9.32 -15.83 -8.88
CA HIS A 247 -10.27 -16.94 -8.73
C HIS A 247 -10.19 -17.56 -7.33
N PHE A 248 -8.98 -17.87 -6.89
CA PHE A 248 -8.71 -18.41 -5.56
C PHE A 248 -9.21 -17.47 -4.45
N ALA A 249 -8.86 -16.19 -4.53
CA ALA A 249 -9.22 -15.19 -3.54
C ALA A 249 -10.74 -14.97 -3.47
N ARG A 250 -11.43 -14.78 -4.61
CA ARG A 250 -12.90 -14.64 -4.61
C ARG A 250 -13.62 -15.87 -4.08
N ASP A 251 -13.09 -17.07 -4.34
CA ASP A 251 -13.69 -18.31 -3.83
C ASP A 251 -13.61 -18.44 -2.30
N LEU A 252 -12.67 -17.74 -1.63
CA LEU A 252 -12.61 -17.68 -0.16
C LEU A 252 -13.78 -16.92 0.46
N PHE A 253 -14.32 -15.94 -0.27
CA PHE A 253 -15.35 -15.03 0.21
C PHE A 253 -16.68 -15.20 -0.55
N ARG A 254 -16.85 -16.29 -1.29
CA ARG A 254 -18.03 -16.55 -2.13
C ARG A 254 -19.36 -16.39 -1.37
N ASP A 255 -19.41 -16.85 -0.13
CA ASP A 255 -20.54 -16.70 0.80
C ASP A 255 -20.86 -15.23 1.11
N VAL A 256 -19.82 -14.40 1.28
CA VAL A 256 -19.95 -12.96 1.56
C VAL A 256 -20.43 -12.19 0.32
N LEU A 257 -20.04 -12.64 -0.86
CA LEU A 257 -20.36 -11.99 -2.14
C LEU A 257 -21.77 -12.31 -2.66
N ALA A 258 -22.45 -13.34 -2.14
CA ALA A 258 -23.66 -13.91 -2.72
C ALA A 258 -24.93 -13.03 -2.71
N GLY A 259 -24.86 -11.77 -2.25
CA GLY A 259 -26.02 -10.87 -2.22
C GLY A 259 -25.71 -9.39 -1.96
N THR A 260 -24.45 -8.99 -2.12
CA THR A 260 -23.99 -7.66 -1.70
C THR A 260 -23.56 -6.78 -2.86
N ILE A 261 -23.27 -7.32 -4.05
CA ILE A 261 -22.60 -6.59 -5.14
C ILE A 261 -23.41 -5.38 -5.63
N ASP A 262 -22.79 -4.19 -5.63
CA ASP A 262 -23.35 -2.92 -6.12
C ASP A 262 -24.76 -2.59 -5.59
N SER A 263 -25.10 -3.12 -4.42
CA SER A 263 -26.41 -2.93 -3.80
C SER A 263 -26.58 -1.54 -3.16
N ASN A 264 -25.51 -0.75 -3.07
CA ASN A 264 -25.51 0.57 -2.45
C ASN A 264 -24.77 1.62 -3.31
N ASN A 265 -25.51 2.63 -3.74
CA ASN A 265 -24.99 3.72 -4.57
C ASN A 265 -24.36 4.87 -3.76
N ARG A 266 -24.47 4.88 -2.43
CA ARG A 266 -23.82 5.90 -1.60
C ARG A 266 -22.30 5.70 -1.67
N PRO A 267 -21.53 6.67 -2.21
CA PRO A 267 -20.08 6.53 -2.34
C PRO A 267 -19.42 6.44 -0.97
N ILE A 268 -18.30 5.73 -0.91
CA ILE A 268 -17.42 5.68 0.26
C ILE A 268 -16.08 6.34 -0.03
N TYR A 269 -15.41 6.82 1.01
CA TYR A 269 -14.00 7.23 0.98
C TYR A 269 -13.21 6.44 2.03
N TYR A 270 -12.28 5.61 1.57
CA TYR A 270 -11.32 4.94 2.45
C TYR A 270 -10.22 5.91 2.87
N SER A 271 -10.29 6.35 4.12
CA SER A 271 -9.34 7.28 4.72
C SER A 271 -8.22 6.55 5.46
N LYS A 272 -7.08 7.22 5.62
CA LYS A 272 -5.96 6.78 6.45
C LYS A 272 -5.74 7.66 7.69
N THR A 273 -6.63 8.59 8.03
CA THR A 273 -6.40 9.52 9.16
C THR A 273 -6.32 8.84 10.52
N ARG A 274 -7.03 7.71 10.70
CA ARG A 274 -6.98 6.89 11.92
C ARG A 274 -5.86 5.86 11.94
N LEU A 275 -5.09 5.75 10.86
CA LEU A 275 -3.95 4.85 10.78
C LEU A 275 -2.81 5.37 11.69
N SER A 276 -2.24 4.48 12.49
CA SER A 276 -1.20 4.81 13.47
C SER A 276 0.23 4.61 12.97
N ILE A 277 0.40 3.83 11.90
CA ILE A 277 1.68 3.48 11.28
C ILE A 277 1.47 3.17 9.79
N GLY A 278 2.39 3.60 8.93
CA GLY A 278 2.30 3.28 7.51
C GLY A 278 3.45 3.84 6.68
N VAL A 279 3.51 3.46 5.41
CA VAL A 279 4.56 3.93 4.49
C VAL A 279 4.42 5.43 4.22
N GLY A 280 3.19 5.94 4.07
CA GLY A 280 2.95 7.37 4.06
C GLY A 280 1.50 7.77 4.24
N CYS A 281 1.26 9.06 4.48
CA CYS A 281 -0.06 9.65 4.70
C CYS A 281 -0.16 11.09 4.15
N ILE A 282 -1.39 11.59 4.03
CA ILE A 282 -1.66 13.00 3.76
C ILE A 282 -1.88 13.72 5.10
N ALA A 283 -1.10 14.76 5.37
CA ALA A 283 -1.11 15.48 6.64
C ALA A 283 -2.47 16.08 6.97
N ASN A 284 -3.13 16.67 5.96
CA ASN A 284 -4.42 17.34 6.05
C ASN A 284 -5.55 16.54 5.40
N GLU A 285 -5.49 15.20 5.44
CA GLU A 285 -6.55 14.33 4.89
C GLU A 285 -7.92 14.55 5.54
N LEU A 286 -7.96 15.04 6.79
CA LEU A 286 -9.21 15.41 7.46
C LEU A 286 -10.00 16.49 6.70
N GLU A 287 -9.32 17.45 6.07
CA GLU A 287 -10.01 18.47 5.25
C GLU A 287 -10.69 17.83 4.02
N ILE A 288 -10.10 16.77 3.48
CA ILE A 288 -10.68 15.99 2.38
C ILE A 288 -11.89 15.22 2.89
N GLU A 289 -11.79 14.56 4.05
CA GLU A 289 -12.90 13.85 4.69
C GLU A 289 -14.11 14.74 4.92
N GLU A 290 -13.93 15.90 5.55
CA GLU A 290 -15.02 16.84 5.87
C GLU A 290 -15.72 17.33 4.59
N ASN A 291 -14.95 17.61 3.54
CA ASN A 291 -15.49 18.00 2.25
C ASN A 291 -16.25 16.86 1.54
N LEU A 292 -15.75 15.63 1.59
CA LEU A 292 -16.46 14.50 1.00
C LEU A 292 -17.72 14.16 1.82
N ALA A 293 -17.64 14.19 3.15
CA ALA A 293 -18.75 13.92 4.05
C ALA A 293 -19.90 14.92 3.87
N SER A 294 -19.60 16.21 3.73
CA SER A 294 -20.61 17.24 3.43
C SER A 294 -21.32 17.04 2.08
N ARG A 295 -20.76 16.21 1.19
CA ARG A 295 -21.36 15.80 -0.10
C ARG A 295 -22.05 14.43 -0.03
N GLY A 296 -22.24 13.88 1.16
CA GLY A 296 -22.94 12.60 1.37
C GLY A 296 -22.07 11.36 1.22
N VAL A 297 -20.76 11.51 0.98
CA VAL A 297 -19.80 10.39 0.96
C VAL A 297 -19.65 9.84 2.38
N GLU A 298 -19.63 8.53 2.51
CA GLU A 298 -19.38 7.86 3.79
C GLU A 298 -17.87 7.68 4.01
N ILE A 299 -17.35 8.19 5.12
CA ILE A 299 -15.92 8.06 5.46
C ILE A 299 -15.69 6.74 6.20
N VAL A 300 -14.75 5.95 5.68
CA VAL A 300 -14.48 4.60 6.17
C VAL A 300 -13.00 4.48 6.53
N TYR A 301 -12.72 3.86 7.67
CA TYR A 301 -11.38 3.59 8.17
C TYR A 301 -11.13 2.08 8.13
N PRO A 302 -10.53 1.54 7.05
CA PRO A 302 -10.49 0.10 6.80
C PRO A 302 -9.75 -0.68 7.90
N GLU A 303 -8.77 -0.08 8.56
CA GLU A 303 -8.02 -0.64 9.67
C GLU A 303 -8.87 -0.92 10.92
N THR A 304 -10.06 -0.32 11.01
CA THR A 304 -11.02 -0.55 12.10
C THR A 304 -12.02 -1.66 11.80
N LEU A 305 -12.00 -2.22 10.59
CA LEU A 305 -12.97 -3.20 10.12
C LEU A 305 -12.34 -4.61 10.06
N PRO A 306 -13.06 -5.65 10.51
CA PRO A 306 -12.74 -7.04 10.17
C PRO A 306 -12.66 -7.24 8.66
N ILE A 307 -11.83 -8.18 8.19
CA ILE A 307 -11.63 -8.40 6.74
C ILE A 307 -12.92 -8.80 6.02
N VAL A 308 -13.82 -9.55 6.66
CA VAL A 308 -15.14 -9.88 6.10
C VAL A 308 -15.94 -8.62 5.81
N ASP A 309 -15.95 -7.68 6.74
CA ASP A 309 -16.68 -6.42 6.59
C ASP A 309 -16.02 -5.51 5.55
N GLN A 310 -14.69 -5.53 5.44
CA GLN A 310 -13.98 -4.83 4.36
C GLN A 310 -14.40 -5.38 2.98
N VAL A 311 -14.42 -6.70 2.80
CA VAL A 311 -14.80 -7.35 1.53
C VAL A 311 -16.27 -7.10 1.21
N LYS A 312 -17.15 -7.22 2.20
CA LYS A 312 -18.58 -6.95 2.06
C LYS A 312 -18.82 -5.50 1.64
N LEU A 313 -18.25 -4.55 2.37
CA LEU A 313 -18.41 -3.12 2.11
C LEU A 313 -17.86 -2.74 0.73
N MET A 314 -16.66 -3.20 0.36
CA MET A 314 -16.07 -2.90 -0.94
C MET A 314 -16.89 -3.48 -2.09
N SER A 315 -17.49 -4.66 -1.90
CA SER A 315 -18.35 -5.29 -2.92
C SER A 315 -19.71 -4.60 -3.02
N GLU A 316 -20.23 -4.09 -1.90
CA GLU A 316 -21.53 -3.41 -1.83
C GLU A 316 -21.54 -2.03 -2.47
N ARG A 317 -20.42 -1.31 -2.42
CA ARG A 317 -20.35 0.07 -2.88
C ARG A 317 -20.01 0.14 -4.36
N ARG A 318 -20.90 0.78 -5.12
CA ARG A 318 -20.68 1.03 -6.56
C ARG A 318 -19.55 2.01 -6.83
N PHE A 319 -19.37 2.98 -5.94
CA PHE A 319 -18.41 4.06 -6.08
C PHE A 319 -17.48 4.11 -4.88
N ILE A 320 -16.19 3.88 -5.13
CA ILE A 320 -15.17 3.82 -4.10
C ILE A 320 -14.15 4.92 -4.35
N LEU A 321 -13.99 5.79 -3.37
CA LEU A 321 -12.93 6.75 -3.27
C LEU A 321 -11.94 6.30 -2.17
N GLY A 322 -10.71 6.80 -2.18
CA GLY A 322 -9.82 6.59 -1.05
C GLY A 322 -8.40 7.10 -1.27
N THR A 323 -7.61 7.13 -0.22
CA THR A 323 -6.18 7.44 -0.30
C THR A 323 -5.38 6.16 -0.49
N ALA A 324 -4.51 6.08 -1.49
CA ALA A 324 -3.75 4.88 -1.83
C ALA A 324 -3.07 4.24 -0.60
N GLY A 325 -3.29 2.94 -0.43
CA GLY A 325 -2.79 2.16 0.70
C GLY A 325 -3.02 0.66 0.55
N SER A 326 -2.53 -0.10 1.52
CA SER A 326 -2.57 -1.57 1.50
C SER A 326 -3.98 -2.16 1.50
N PHE A 327 -5.00 -1.42 1.96
CA PHE A 327 -6.40 -1.86 1.89
C PHE A 327 -6.84 -2.18 0.45
N LEU A 328 -6.25 -1.53 -0.56
CA LEU A 328 -6.58 -1.78 -1.96
C LEU A 328 -6.23 -3.20 -2.39
N HIS A 329 -5.28 -3.86 -1.73
CA HIS A 329 -4.98 -5.26 -2.01
C HIS A 329 -6.16 -6.20 -1.66
N ALA A 330 -7.04 -5.80 -0.75
CA ALA A 330 -8.25 -6.56 -0.43
C ALA A 330 -9.27 -6.59 -1.57
N SER A 331 -9.15 -5.71 -2.57
CA SER A 331 -9.99 -5.76 -3.78
C SER A 331 -9.84 -7.08 -4.56
N VAL A 332 -8.77 -7.85 -4.32
CA VAL A 332 -8.60 -9.19 -4.91
C VAL A 332 -9.71 -10.18 -4.51
N PHE A 333 -10.35 -9.94 -3.37
CA PHE A 333 -11.49 -10.74 -2.90
C PHE A 333 -12.83 -10.32 -3.51
N CYS A 334 -12.86 -9.19 -4.23
CA CYS A 334 -14.08 -8.56 -4.70
C CYS A 334 -14.35 -8.86 -6.19
N PRO A 335 -15.60 -8.73 -6.68
CA PRO A 335 -15.89 -8.61 -8.11
C PRO A 335 -15.25 -7.34 -8.70
N PRO A 336 -15.21 -7.18 -10.04
CA PRO A 336 -14.69 -5.97 -10.69
C PRO A 336 -15.20 -4.69 -10.03
N ARG A 337 -14.30 -3.80 -9.59
CA ARG A 337 -14.64 -2.53 -8.91
C ARG A 337 -14.29 -1.30 -9.73
N HIS A 338 -15.04 -0.23 -9.48
CA HIS A 338 -14.77 1.09 -10.04
C HIS A 338 -14.27 2.00 -8.91
N MET A 339 -13.03 2.46 -9.00
CA MET A 339 -12.37 3.17 -7.91
C MET A 339 -11.65 4.43 -8.39
N ASN A 340 -11.74 5.52 -7.63
CA ASN A 340 -10.91 6.71 -7.83
C ASN A 340 -10.03 6.90 -6.60
N ILE A 341 -8.73 6.70 -6.75
CA ILE A 341 -7.79 6.61 -5.64
C ILE A 341 -6.82 7.77 -5.69
N LEU A 342 -6.77 8.55 -4.60
CA LEU A 342 -5.80 9.61 -4.38
C LEU A 342 -4.44 9.00 -4.04
N SER A 343 -3.51 9.07 -4.98
CA SER A 343 -2.10 8.76 -4.78
C SER A 343 -1.36 9.95 -4.19
N MET A 344 -0.36 9.67 -3.37
CA MET A 344 0.52 10.68 -2.80
C MET A 344 1.53 11.23 -3.82
N LYS A 345 1.72 10.53 -4.94
CA LYS A 345 2.72 10.84 -5.97
C LYS A 345 2.19 10.50 -7.35
N ARG A 346 2.87 11.05 -8.38
CA ARG A 346 2.64 10.70 -9.79
C ARG A 346 2.83 9.21 -10.11
N SER A 347 3.68 8.51 -9.35
CA SER A 347 3.94 7.08 -9.52
C SER A 347 3.21 6.23 -8.50
N VAL A 348 2.60 5.13 -8.94
CA VAL A 348 1.92 4.16 -8.09
C VAL A 348 2.60 2.79 -8.06
N ASN A 349 2.27 2.02 -7.03
CA ASN A 349 2.73 0.65 -6.85
C ASN A 349 2.11 -0.28 -7.92
N ALA A 350 2.95 -0.99 -8.69
CA ALA A 350 2.47 -1.92 -9.70
C ALA A 350 1.57 -3.05 -9.16
N ASN A 351 1.65 -3.40 -7.87
CA ASN A 351 0.72 -4.35 -7.24
C ASN A 351 -0.74 -3.91 -7.34
N TYR A 352 -1.00 -2.61 -7.28
CA TYR A 352 -2.37 -2.11 -7.44
C TYR A 352 -2.89 -2.44 -8.84
N HIS A 353 -2.12 -2.10 -9.88
CA HIS A 353 -2.46 -2.46 -11.26
C HIS A 353 -2.51 -3.97 -11.53
N LEU A 354 -1.64 -4.76 -10.88
CA LEU A 354 -1.68 -6.22 -10.99
C LEU A 354 -3.02 -6.75 -10.51
N ILE A 355 -3.47 -6.33 -9.33
CA ILE A 355 -4.75 -6.75 -8.73
C ILE A 355 -5.93 -6.23 -9.55
N ASP A 356 -5.91 -4.96 -9.95
CA ASP A 356 -6.96 -4.39 -10.80
C ASP A 356 -7.15 -5.20 -12.07
N ARG A 357 -6.06 -5.55 -12.76
CA ARG A 357 -6.10 -6.26 -14.04
C ARG A 357 -6.56 -7.71 -13.91
N ILE A 358 -6.15 -8.44 -12.88
CA ILE A 358 -6.64 -9.82 -12.67
C ILE A 358 -8.08 -9.88 -12.17
N CYS A 359 -8.56 -8.82 -11.52
CA CYS A 359 -9.94 -8.69 -11.05
C CYS A 359 -10.84 -7.92 -12.02
N GLU A 360 -10.28 -7.40 -13.11
CA GLU A 360 -10.95 -6.59 -14.13
C GLU A 360 -11.58 -5.30 -13.57
N SER A 361 -11.03 -4.80 -12.47
CA SER A 361 -11.38 -3.52 -11.87
C SER A 361 -10.88 -2.36 -12.72
N ARG A 362 -11.64 -1.25 -12.68
CA ARG A 362 -11.30 0.02 -13.31
C ARG A 362 -10.96 1.02 -12.24
N THR A 363 -9.67 1.23 -12.03
CA THR A 363 -9.17 2.18 -11.03
C THR A 363 -8.47 3.35 -11.68
N LYS A 364 -8.91 4.56 -11.35
CA LYS A 364 -8.18 5.80 -11.67
C LYS A 364 -7.32 6.16 -10.47
N TYR A 365 -6.00 6.15 -10.65
CA TYR A 365 -5.09 6.69 -9.65
C TYR A 365 -4.86 8.16 -9.97
N LEU A 366 -5.13 9.04 -9.04
CA LEU A 366 -5.07 10.49 -9.22
C LEU A 366 -4.06 11.08 -8.24
N TYR A 367 -3.25 12.04 -8.65
CA TYR A 367 -2.35 12.78 -7.74
C TYR A 367 -2.48 14.28 -7.97
N SER A 368 -2.13 15.07 -6.95
CA SER A 368 -2.01 16.53 -7.09
C SER A 368 -0.56 16.88 -7.44
N PRO A 369 -0.30 17.57 -8.57
CA PRO A 369 1.03 18.11 -8.87
C PRO A 369 1.55 19.14 -7.86
N GLU A 370 0.65 19.70 -7.03
CA GLU A 370 0.97 20.70 -6.01
C GLU A 370 1.23 20.09 -4.63
N ALA A 371 0.92 18.80 -4.46
CA ALA A 371 1.26 18.10 -3.24
C ALA A 371 2.77 18.11 -3.03
N HIS A 372 3.18 18.40 -1.81
CA HIS A 372 4.59 18.49 -1.44
C HIS A 372 4.82 17.81 -0.10
N THR A 373 6.06 17.44 0.19
CA THR A 373 6.43 16.86 1.49
C THR A 373 6.04 17.83 2.60
N SER A 374 5.29 17.35 3.59
CA SER A 374 4.94 18.16 4.75
C SER A 374 6.21 18.45 5.56
N PRO A 375 6.43 19.70 5.99
CA PRO A 375 7.55 20.03 6.88
C PRO A 375 7.35 19.44 8.28
N VAL A 376 6.13 19.01 8.61
CA VAL A 376 5.78 18.41 9.90
C VAL A 376 5.77 16.89 9.75
N PRO A 377 6.73 16.16 10.36
CA PRO A 377 6.70 14.71 10.34
C PRO A 377 5.54 14.17 11.19
N ARG A 378 5.01 13.03 10.79
CA ARG A 378 4.04 12.25 11.59
C ARG A 378 4.75 11.00 12.10
N LYS A 379 4.69 10.77 13.41
CA LYS A 379 5.33 9.62 14.06
C LYS A 379 4.88 8.31 13.40
N ASN A 380 5.82 7.39 13.17
CA ASN A 380 5.61 6.08 12.53
C ASN A 380 5.16 6.11 11.05
N PHE A 381 5.30 7.25 10.36
CA PHE A 381 5.11 7.33 8.92
C PHE A 381 6.43 7.63 8.21
N GLY A 382 6.72 6.89 7.15
CA GLY A 382 7.94 7.10 6.35
C GLY A 382 7.87 8.36 5.48
N GLU A 383 6.68 8.68 4.99
CA GLU A 383 6.43 9.85 4.15
C GLU A 383 5.15 10.57 4.56
N VAL A 384 5.19 11.88 4.64
CA VAL A 384 4.01 12.71 4.92
C VAL A 384 3.95 13.79 3.85
N ILE A 385 2.83 13.84 3.11
CA ILE A 385 2.60 14.89 2.12
C ILE A 385 1.53 15.86 2.62
N TYR A 386 1.67 17.13 2.29
CA TYR A 386 0.62 18.12 2.44
C TYR A 386 -0.12 18.26 1.11
N MET A 387 -1.45 18.37 1.17
CA MET A 387 -2.32 18.51 0.01
C MET A 387 -2.89 19.94 -0.05
N PRO A 388 -2.31 20.85 -0.84
CA PRO A 388 -2.88 22.18 -1.02
C PRO A 388 -4.30 22.11 -1.58
N ASN A 389 -5.15 23.04 -1.15
CA ASN A 389 -6.54 23.15 -1.61
C ASN A 389 -7.32 21.83 -1.47
N ALA A 390 -7.19 21.16 -0.32
CA ALA A 390 -7.89 19.92 -0.01
C ALA A 390 -9.40 19.96 -0.32
N PRO A 391 -10.15 21.08 -0.11
CA PRO A 391 -11.54 21.18 -0.54
C PRO A 391 -11.75 21.00 -2.05
N LEU A 392 -10.86 21.57 -2.87
CA LEU A 392 -10.92 21.46 -4.33
C LEU A 392 -10.51 20.05 -4.80
N VAL A 393 -9.52 19.44 -4.16
CA VAL A 393 -9.14 18.03 -4.36
C VAL A 393 -10.31 17.10 -4.07
N ALA A 394 -10.99 17.28 -2.92
CA ALA A 394 -12.17 16.51 -2.54
C ALA A 394 -13.30 16.67 -3.55
N LYS A 395 -13.60 17.91 -3.97
CA LYS A 395 -14.60 18.21 -5.00
C LYS A 395 -14.28 17.47 -6.30
N HIS A 396 -13.04 17.55 -6.79
CA HIS A 396 -12.67 16.89 -8.04
C HIS A 396 -12.72 15.36 -7.91
N LEU A 397 -12.30 14.81 -6.78
CA LEU A 397 -12.39 13.37 -6.51
C LEU A 397 -13.85 12.90 -6.55
N TYR A 398 -14.76 13.66 -5.96
CA TYR A 398 -16.20 13.42 -6.02
C TYR A 398 -16.78 13.56 -7.44
N ASP A 399 -16.50 14.67 -8.13
CA ASP A 399 -17.03 14.96 -9.47
C ASP A 399 -16.51 13.96 -10.52
N SER A 400 -15.36 13.33 -10.26
CA SER A 400 -14.79 12.28 -11.12
C SER A 400 -15.50 10.92 -11.03
N LEU A 401 -16.45 10.76 -10.10
CA LEU A 401 -17.39 9.65 -10.08
C LEU A 401 -18.30 9.78 -11.31
N SER A 402 -17.99 9.06 -12.37
CA SER A 402 -18.86 8.98 -13.55
C SER A 402 -20.13 8.22 -13.15
N LEU A 403 -21.19 8.94 -12.81
CA LEU A 403 -22.50 8.39 -12.42
C LEU A 403 -23.18 7.64 -13.58
#